data_AF-A0A8J6WS12-F1
#
_entry.id   AF-A0A8J6WS12-F1
#
_cell.length_a   1.000
_cell.length_b   1.000
_cell.length_c   1.000
_cell.angle_alpha   90.00
_cell.angle_beta   90.00
_cell.angle_gamma   90.00
#
_symmetry.space_group_name_H-M   'P 1'
#
loop_
_entity.id
_entity.type
_entity.pdbx_description
1 polymer ?
#
loop_
_entity_poly.entity_id
_entity_poly.type
_entity_poly.pdbx_seq_one_letter_code
_entity_poly.pdbx_strand_id
1 'polypeptide(L)'
;MISAQRVKGKMPILYSSAIALQLAKHCQKPAIELARLITEHFSQAAIAQNLPGNPPLTSVSFGLRNFTVKLEPSGWLYFELIPQGLADWLQCRTYHFVPQLQQSVEGVGQKLSPVVVPQKSSKVNQGHIFDPFVVQYAHARCYALLRLAREQGLLAEEPVNINSLTPSAIAAPAIPWLNLQSELRLVHPAEQSLIFALIDTVDELQSLLVAAIALPLEPKEYRMVERLVAALAKAFLSFYDACRFWGDVQQSDQALVQARLGLVLATQPLLQVLIQEVLGLVAPTEL
;
A
#
# COMPACT_ATOMS: atom_id res chain seq x y z
N MET A 1 2.30 19.59 -5.60
CA MET A 1 1.75 18.22 -5.45
C MET A 1 1.00 17.90 -6.72
N ILE A 2 1.45 16.95 -7.54
CA ILE A 2 0.72 16.56 -8.76
C ILE A 2 -0.53 15.83 -8.27
N SER A 3 -1.72 16.39 -8.53
CA SER A 3 -2.98 15.73 -8.22
C SER A 3 -3.17 14.61 -9.25
N ALA A 4 -2.67 13.43 -8.90
CA ALA A 4 -2.93 12.19 -9.61
C ALA A 4 -3.95 11.38 -8.81
N GLN A 5 -4.97 10.87 -9.48
CA GLN A 5 -6.03 10.08 -8.86
C GLN A 5 -5.99 8.66 -9.38
N ARG A 6 -6.11 7.70 -8.48
CA ARG A 6 -6.14 6.29 -8.84
C ARG A 6 -7.39 5.98 -9.68
N VAL A 7 -7.19 5.37 -10.83
CA VAL A 7 -8.26 4.83 -11.67
C VAL A 7 -8.62 3.45 -11.11
N LYS A 8 -9.83 3.31 -10.55
CA LYS A 8 -10.29 2.03 -9.99
C LYS A 8 -10.60 1.04 -11.11
N GLY A 9 -10.16 -0.20 -10.96
CA GLY A 9 -10.35 -1.22 -11.98
C GLY A 9 -9.48 -2.46 -11.77
N LYS A 10 -9.36 -3.27 -12.83
CA LYS A 10 -8.43 -4.40 -12.91
C LYS A 10 -7.02 -3.92 -13.27
N MET A 11 -6.03 -4.81 -13.20
CA MET A 11 -4.65 -4.54 -13.61
C MET A 11 -4.59 -4.04 -15.07
N PRO A 12 -3.65 -3.14 -15.41
CA PRO A 12 -2.58 -2.60 -14.56
C PRO A 12 -3.07 -1.49 -13.61
N ILE A 13 -2.24 -1.13 -12.62
CA ILE A 13 -2.56 -0.03 -11.70
C ILE A 13 -2.31 1.30 -12.40
N LEU A 14 -3.37 2.08 -12.56
CA LEU A 14 -3.37 3.33 -13.31
C LEU A 14 -3.69 4.52 -12.40
N TYR A 15 -2.98 5.62 -12.61
CA TYR A 15 -3.29 6.92 -12.04
C TYR A 15 -3.53 7.92 -13.18
N SER A 16 -4.54 8.77 -13.04
CA SER A 16 -4.86 9.81 -14.01
C SER A 16 -4.52 11.17 -13.43
N SER A 17 -4.02 12.10 -14.26
CA SER A 17 -3.79 13.47 -13.85
C SER A 17 -4.23 14.46 -14.93
N ALA A 18 -4.98 15.47 -14.48
CA ALA A 18 -5.40 16.61 -15.28
C ALA A 18 -4.38 17.76 -15.24
N ILE A 19 -3.14 17.52 -14.80
CA ILE A 19 -2.17 18.59 -14.57
C ILE A 19 -1.88 19.41 -15.82
N ALA A 20 -1.84 18.79 -17.01
CA ALA A 20 -1.63 19.52 -18.26
C ALA A 20 -2.82 20.43 -18.61
N LEU A 21 -4.06 19.99 -18.34
CA LEU A 21 -5.27 20.82 -18.46
C LEU A 21 -5.25 22.00 -17.48
N GLN A 22 -4.76 21.78 -16.26
CA GLN A 22 -4.64 22.83 -15.24
C GLN A 22 -3.56 23.85 -15.61
N LEU A 23 -2.41 23.39 -16.12
CA LEU A 23 -1.33 24.26 -16.57
C LEU A 23 -1.70 25.03 -17.84
N ALA A 24 -2.48 24.45 -18.76
CA ALA A 24 -2.94 25.12 -19.97
C ALA A 24 -3.67 26.45 -19.67
N LYS A 25 -4.44 26.47 -18.57
CA LYS A 25 -5.15 27.68 -18.09
C LYS A 25 -4.21 28.83 -17.72
N HIS A 26 -2.97 28.51 -17.31
CA HIS A 26 -2.01 29.49 -16.80
C HIS A 26 -0.90 29.80 -17.82
N CYS A 27 -0.49 28.82 -18.61
CA CYS A 27 0.64 28.93 -19.53
C CYS A 27 0.25 29.39 -20.95
N GLN A 28 -1.04 29.60 -21.23
CA GLN A 28 -1.57 29.96 -22.55
C GLN A 28 -1.09 29.04 -23.69
N LYS A 29 -0.81 27.78 -23.35
CA LYS A 29 -0.42 26.72 -24.28
C LYS A 29 -1.52 25.68 -24.38
N PRO A 30 -1.70 25.02 -25.54
CA PRO A 30 -2.67 23.94 -25.65
C PRO A 30 -2.29 22.79 -24.71
N ALA A 31 -3.28 22.24 -24.01
CA ALA A 31 -3.05 21.20 -23.00
C ALA A 31 -2.33 19.97 -23.55
N ILE A 32 -2.58 19.62 -24.82
CA ILE A 32 -1.91 18.51 -25.50
C ILE A 32 -0.39 18.75 -25.66
N GLU A 33 0.03 19.99 -25.91
CA GLU A 33 1.46 20.32 -26.02
C GLU A 33 2.14 20.23 -24.65
N LEU A 34 1.49 20.72 -23.60
CA LEU A 34 1.98 20.60 -22.22
C LEU A 34 2.05 19.14 -21.78
N ALA A 35 1.03 18.34 -22.08
CA ALA A 35 0.98 16.92 -21.77
C ALA A 35 2.10 16.15 -22.51
N ARG A 36 2.36 16.48 -23.79
CA ARG A 36 3.49 15.93 -24.56
C ARG A 36 4.82 16.28 -23.90
N LEU A 37 5.05 17.55 -23.56
CA LEU A 37 6.29 17.99 -22.91
C LEU A 37 6.52 17.30 -21.56
N ILE A 38 5.47 17.15 -20.74
CA ILE A 38 5.55 16.43 -19.47
C ILE A 38 5.91 14.96 -19.71
N THR A 39 5.28 14.31 -20.68
CA THR A 39 5.55 12.91 -21.02
C THR A 39 7.01 12.73 -21.48
N GLU A 40 7.49 13.59 -22.37
CA GLU A 40 8.88 13.55 -22.86
C GLU A 40 9.90 13.76 -21.74
N HIS A 41 9.67 14.77 -20.88
CA HIS A 41 10.52 15.01 -19.71
C HIS A 41 10.51 13.83 -18.74
N PHE A 42 9.34 13.23 -18.50
CA PHE A 42 9.21 12.08 -17.63
C PHE A 42 10.01 10.89 -18.17
N SER A 43 9.87 10.57 -19.47
CA SER A 43 10.61 9.49 -20.12
C SER A 43 12.12 9.73 -20.09
N GLN A 44 12.58 10.94 -20.38
CA GLN A 44 14.00 11.30 -20.32
C GLN A 44 14.56 11.19 -18.89
N ALA A 45 13.82 11.67 -17.90
CA ALA A 45 14.22 11.60 -16.50
C ALA A 45 14.23 10.15 -15.98
N ALA A 46 13.29 9.31 -16.42
CA ALA A 46 13.27 7.88 -16.11
C ALA A 46 14.51 7.16 -16.66
N ILE A 47 14.89 7.43 -17.91
CA ILE A 47 16.11 6.87 -18.53
C ILE A 47 17.36 7.33 -17.77
N ALA A 48 17.46 8.63 -17.48
CA ALA A 48 18.60 9.19 -16.77
C ALA A 48 18.79 8.57 -15.37
N GLN A 49 17.67 8.24 -14.71
CA GLN A 49 17.67 7.59 -13.41
C GLN A 49 18.14 6.11 -13.49
N ASN A 50 17.81 5.38 -14.56
CA ASN A 50 18.20 3.96 -14.71
C ASN A 50 19.70 3.71 -14.97
N LEU A 51 20.53 4.77 -15.09
CA LEU A 51 21.98 4.66 -15.26
C LEU A 51 22.69 4.27 -13.93
N PRO A 52 23.72 3.41 -13.98
CA PRO A 52 24.50 3.03 -12.80
C PRO A 52 25.29 4.22 -12.24
N GLY A 53 25.21 4.45 -10.93
CA GLY A 53 25.95 5.52 -10.22
C GLY A 53 25.11 6.68 -9.68
N ASN A 54 23.78 6.67 -9.87
CA ASN A 54 22.91 7.70 -9.31
C ASN A 54 22.72 7.56 -7.79
N PRO A 55 22.61 8.69 -7.05
CA PRO A 55 22.45 8.71 -5.60
C PRO A 55 21.17 7.98 -5.12
N PRO A 56 21.11 7.59 -3.84
CA PRO A 56 19.98 6.82 -3.29
C PRO A 56 18.63 7.51 -3.47
N LEU A 57 17.59 6.67 -3.49
CA LEU A 57 16.19 6.98 -3.76
C LEU A 57 15.70 8.25 -3.04
N THR A 58 15.57 9.36 -3.77
CA THR A 58 14.66 10.43 -3.37
C THR A 58 13.23 10.03 -3.72
N SER A 59 12.22 10.60 -3.05
CA SER A 59 10.79 10.36 -3.38
C SER A 59 10.48 10.63 -4.86
N VAL A 60 11.20 11.57 -5.49
CA VAL A 60 11.08 11.90 -6.92
C VAL A 60 11.70 10.82 -7.81
N SER A 61 12.85 10.27 -7.40
CA SER A 61 13.52 9.17 -8.12
C SER A 61 12.69 7.89 -8.14
N PHE A 62 11.91 7.63 -7.08
CA PHE A 62 11.00 6.48 -7.00
C PHE A 62 9.85 6.61 -8.01
N GLY A 63 9.22 7.78 -8.12
CA GLY A 63 8.13 8.00 -9.08
C GLY A 63 8.56 7.84 -10.53
N LEU A 64 9.78 8.27 -10.89
CA LEU A 64 10.25 8.26 -12.28
C LEU A 64 10.63 6.88 -12.81
N ARG A 65 11.11 5.96 -11.97
CA ARG A 65 11.50 4.60 -12.41
C ARG A 65 10.33 3.62 -12.44
N ASN A 66 9.27 3.92 -11.68
CA ASN A 66 8.23 2.95 -11.37
C ASN A 66 6.95 3.12 -12.20
N PHE A 67 6.87 4.17 -13.02
CA PHE A 67 5.71 4.43 -13.86
C PHE A 67 6.08 4.59 -15.32
N THR A 68 5.16 4.22 -16.20
CA THR A 68 5.14 4.67 -17.60
C THR A 68 4.04 5.70 -17.78
N VAL A 69 4.24 6.66 -18.67
CA VAL A 69 3.27 7.74 -18.90
C VAL A 69 2.66 7.57 -20.28
N LYS A 70 1.33 7.53 -20.33
CA LYS A 70 0.53 7.49 -21.55
C LYS A 70 -0.19 8.83 -21.72
N LEU A 71 -0.08 9.37 -22.93
CA LEU A 71 -0.69 10.62 -23.34
C LEU A 71 -2.05 10.36 -23.99
N GLU A 72 -3.09 11.07 -23.55
CA GLU A 72 -4.38 11.08 -24.23
C GLU A 72 -4.56 12.38 -25.05
N PRO A 73 -5.16 12.34 -26.26
CA PRO A 73 -5.39 13.54 -27.08
C PRO A 73 -6.17 14.67 -26.39
N SER A 74 -6.98 14.30 -25.39
CA SER A 74 -7.74 15.22 -24.53
C SER A 74 -6.85 16.10 -23.63
N GLY A 75 -5.55 15.79 -23.50
CA GLY A 75 -4.63 16.45 -22.56
C GLY A 75 -4.58 15.80 -21.18
N TRP A 76 -5.19 14.63 -21.00
CA TRP A 76 -5.01 13.81 -19.80
C TRP A 76 -3.70 13.00 -19.86
N LEU A 77 -3.13 12.80 -18.67
CA LEU A 77 -1.96 11.94 -18.47
C LEU A 77 -2.37 10.72 -17.64
N TYR A 78 -2.00 9.53 -18.12
CA TYR A 78 -2.16 8.29 -17.39
C TYR A 78 -0.78 7.75 -17.01
N PHE A 79 -0.58 7.50 -15.72
CA PHE A 79 0.61 6.89 -15.16
C PHE A 79 0.29 5.44 -14.84
N GLU A 80 0.96 4.52 -15.55
CA GLU A 80 0.84 3.09 -15.34
C GLU A 80 2.00 2.57 -14.51
N LEU A 81 1.70 2.00 -13.34
CA LEU A 81 2.69 1.39 -12.47
C LEU A 81 3.21 0.11 -13.13
N ILE A 82 4.49 0.09 -13.48
CA ILE A 82 5.11 -1.08 -14.11
C ILE A 82 5.32 -2.21 -13.09
N PRO A 83 5.46 -3.48 -13.51
CA PRO A 83 5.64 -4.60 -12.60
C PRO A 83 6.79 -4.40 -11.60
N GLN A 84 7.93 -3.88 -12.05
CA GLN A 84 9.06 -3.55 -11.17
C GLN A 84 8.69 -2.50 -10.12
N GLY A 85 7.99 -1.45 -10.53
CA GLY A 85 7.54 -0.40 -9.62
C GLY A 85 6.56 -0.92 -8.57
N LEU A 86 5.69 -1.86 -8.95
CA LEU A 86 4.80 -2.54 -8.01
C LEU A 86 5.57 -3.45 -7.04
N ALA A 87 6.56 -4.20 -7.53
CA ALA A 87 7.43 -5.02 -6.70
C ALA A 87 8.21 -4.18 -5.68
N ASP A 88 8.80 -3.07 -6.12
CA ASP A 88 9.53 -2.13 -5.25
C ASP A 88 8.59 -1.50 -4.21
N TRP A 89 7.37 -1.14 -4.61
CA TRP A 89 6.34 -0.64 -3.71
C TRP A 89 5.96 -1.68 -2.65
N LEU A 90 5.69 -2.94 -3.05
CA LEU A 90 5.36 -4.04 -2.15
C LEU A 90 6.51 -4.34 -1.18
N GLN A 91 7.75 -4.39 -1.68
CA GLN A 91 8.95 -4.58 -0.87
C GLN A 91 9.08 -3.47 0.18
N CYS A 92 8.93 -2.21 -0.24
CA CYS A 92 8.99 -1.07 0.68
C CYS A 92 7.91 -1.14 1.76
N ARG A 93 6.67 -1.51 1.39
CA ARG A 93 5.55 -1.63 2.33
C ARG A 93 5.71 -2.76 3.33
N THR A 94 6.36 -3.85 2.94
CA THR A 94 6.63 -4.99 3.81
C THR A 94 7.56 -4.62 4.98
N TYR A 95 8.58 -3.78 4.75
CA TYR A 95 9.64 -3.55 5.74
C TYR A 95 9.72 -2.12 6.30
N HIS A 96 9.19 -1.11 5.61
CA HIS A 96 9.37 0.30 5.99
C HIS A 96 8.08 1.01 6.39
N PHE A 97 6.93 0.34 6.31
CA PHE A 97 5.63 0.99 6.55
C PHE A 97 5.39 1.35 8.02
N VAL A 98 5.67 0.44 8.96
CA VAL A 98 5.43 0.66 10.39
C VAL A 98 6.30 1.79 10.98
N PRO A 99 7.62 1.83 10.75
CA PRO A 99 8.44 2.92 11.28
C PRO A 99 8.06 4.30 10.71
N GLN A 100 7.62 4.38 9.44
CA GLN A 100 7.21 5.64 8.82
C GLN A 100 5.92 6.20 9.41
N LEU A 101 4.94 5.33 9.72
CA LEU A 101 3.71 5.75 10.40
C LEU A 101 3.99 6.11 11.86
N GLN A 102 4.77 5.32 12.58
CA GLN A 102 5.13 5.59 13.98
C GLN A 102 5.94 6.89 14.11
N GLN A 103 6.93 7.14 13.24
CA GLN A 103 7.69 8.39 13.24
C GLN A 103 6.83 9.61 12.88
N SER A 104 5.84 9.44 11.99
CA SER A 104 4.88 10.50 11.66
C SER A 104 3.92 10.79 12.82
N VAL A 105 3.60 9.79 13.63
CA VAL A 105 2.78 9.90 14.84
C VAL A 105 3.58 10.39 16.05
N GLU A 106 4.88 10.09 16.16
CA GLU A 106 5.74 10.52 17.27
C GLU A 106 6.33 11.93 17.07
N GLY A 107 6.59 12.34 15.82
CA GLY A 107 7.04 13.70 15.50
C GLY A 107 5.97 14.78 15.76
N VAL A 108 4.71 14.36 15.87
CA VAL A 108 3.61 15.15 16.41
C VAL A 108 3.45 14.70 17.86
N GLY A 109 3.90 15.47 18.84
CA GLY A 109 3.92 15.08 20.27
C GLY A 109 2.57 14.75 20.94
N GLN A 110 1.54 14.42 20.16
CA GLN A 110 0.30 13.79 20.57
C GLN A 110 0.33 12.33 20.15
N LYS A 111 0.45 11.41 21.12
CA LYS A 111 -0.24 10.12 21.00
C LYS A 111 -1.63 10.44 20.47
N LEU A 112 -1.99 9.89 19.31
CA LEU A 112 -3.38 9.89 18.83
C LEU A 112 -4.19 9.38 20.02
N SER A 113 -4.81 10.31 20.73
CA SER A 113 -5.61 9.94 21.89
C SER A 113 -6.72 9.09 21.32
N PRO A 114 -7.00 7.89 21.87
CA PRO A 114 -8.07 7.05 21.37
C PRO A 114 -9.30 7.94 21.29
N VAL A 115 -9.82 8.12 20.07
CA VAL A 115 -11.03 8.91 19.84
C VAL A 115 -12.09 8.27 20.73
N VAL A 116 -12.46 8.96 21.80
CA VAL A 116 -13.54 8.52 22.69
C VAL A 116 -14.79 8.53 21.83
N VAL A 117 -15.14 7.34 21.33
CA VAL A 117 -16.40 7.12 20.64
C VAL A 117 -17.51 7.49 21.62
N PRO A 118 -18.46 8.37 21.27
CA PRO A 118 -19.66 8.52 22.08
C PRO A 118 -20.43 7.19 21.99
N GLN A 119 -20.27 6.32 23.00
CA GLN A 119 -21.17 5.21 23.22
C GLN A 119 -22.55 5.77 23.55
N LYS A 120 -23.42 5.91 22.54
CA LYS A 120 -24.86 5.99 22.77
C LYS A 120 -25.66 5.16 21.78
N SER A 121 -26.38 4.24 22.41
CA SER A 121 -27.67 3.63 22.05
C SER A 121 -27.69 2.62 20.89
N SER A 122 -27.69 1.36 21.30
CA SER A 122 -28.80 0.42 21.11
C SER A 122 -30.02 0.99 20.35
N LYS A 123 -29.97 0.95 19.02
CA LYS A 123 -31.14 0.75 18.17
C LYS A 123 -30.75 -0.17 17.02
N VAL A 124 -31.29 -1.38 17.10
CA VAL A 124 -31.25 -2.43 16.10
C VAL A 124 -31.87 -1.92 14.79
N ASN A 125 -31.23 -2.31 13.68
CA ASN A 125 -31.61 -2.16 12.26
C ASN A 125 -31.26 -0.83 11.56
N GLN A 126 -30.04 -0.76 11.01
CA GLN A 126 -29.73 -0.23 9.66
C GLN A 126 -28.27 -0.57 9.26
N GLY A 127 -28.10 -1.55 8.36
CA GLY A 127 -26.92 -1.83 7.52
C GLY A 127 -25.52 -1.42 8.02
N HIS A 128 -25.05 -1.94 9.15
CA HIS A 128 -23.66 -1.71 9.58
C HIS A 128 -22.71 -2.44 8.62
N ILE A 129 -21.97 -1.68 7.80
CA ILE A 129 -20.98 -2.20 6.84
C ILE A 129 -19.73 -2.73 7.56
N PHE A 130 -19.48 -2.23 8.77
CA PHE A 130 -18.31 -2.55 9.58
C PHE A 130 -18.64 -3.56 10.67
N ASP A 131 -17.97 -4.71 10.61
CA ASP A 131 -17.97 -5.75 11.65
C ASP A 131 -16.56 -5.83 12.27
N PRO A 132 -16.38 -5.38 13.53
CA PRO A 132 -15.10 -5.43 14.22
C PRO A 132 -14.50 -6.85 14.29
N PHE A 133 -15.34 -7.88 14.43
CA PHE A 133 -14.87 -9.25 14.62
C PHE A 133 -14.18 -9.78 13.36
N VAL A 134 -14.76 -9.52 12.18
CA VAL A 134 -14.17 -9.94 10.89
C VAL A 134 -12.79 -9.31 10.68
N VAL A 135 -12.66 -8.04 11.05
CA VAL A 135 -11.41 -7.29 10.90
C VAL A 135 -10.34 -7.80 11.87
N GLN A 136 -10.72 -8.03 13.13
CA GLN A 136 -9.82 -8.60 14.13
C GLN A 136 -9.39 -10.03 13.77
N TYR A 137 -10.32 -10.85 13.28
CA TYR A 137 -10.04 -12.20 12.80
C TYR A 137 -9.05 -12.19 11.64
N ALA A 138 -9.24 -11.30 10.66
CA ALA A 138 -8.29 -11.12 9.56
C ALA A 138 -6.87 -10.79 10.08
N HIS A 139 -6.76 -9.85 11.02
CA HIS A 139 -5.48 -9.50 11.65
C HIS A 139 -4.83 -10.69 12.38
N ALA A 140 -5.58 -11.36 13.26
CA ALA A 140 -5.09 -12.53 14.00
C ALA A 140 -4.65 -13.66 13.05
N ARG A 141 -5.37 -13.86 11.94
CA ARG A 141 -5.00 -14.85 10.93
C ARG A 141 -3.71 -14.47 10.22
N CYS A 142 -3.52 -13.20 9.85
CA CYS A 142 -2.22 -12.75 9.32
C CYS A 142 -1.09 -13.10 10.29
N TYR A 143 -1.25 -12.79 11.58
CA TYR A 143 -0.25 -13.07 12.60
C TYR A 143 0.08 -14.56 12.69
N ALA A 144 -0.95 -15.42 12.74
CA ALA A 144 -0.78 -16.87 12.78
C ALA A 144 -0.04 -17.43 11.54
N LEU A 145 -0.32 -16.91 10.34
CA LEU A 145 0.36 -17.31 9.10
C LEU A 145 1.83 -16.93 9.11
N LEU A 146 2.14 -15.71 9.54
CA LEU A 146 3.51 -15.21 9.61
C LEU A 146 4.33 -15.98 10.65
N ARG A 147 3.73 -16.28 11.81
CA ARG A 147 4.36 -17.14 12.83
C ARG A 147 4.70 -18.51 12.24
N LEU A 148 3.73 -19.18 11.63
CA LEU A 148 3.93 -20.51 11.03
C LEU A 148 4.99 -20.48 9.92
N ALA A 149 5.01 -19.44 9.10
CA ALA A 149 5.99 -19.29 8.03
C ALA A 149 7.43 -19.14 8.58
N ARG A 150 7.61 -18.44 9.70
CA ARG A 150 8.92 -18.33 10.38
C ARG A 150 9.34 -19.65 11.00
N GLU A 151 8.42 -20.34 11.68
CA GLU A 151 8.67 -21.68 12.26
C GLU A 151 9.12 -22.69 11.19
N GLN A 152 8.64 -22.56 9.96
CA GLN A 152 9.04 -23.39 8.83
C GLN A 152 10.23 -22.85 8.02
N GLY A 153 10.85 -21.73 8.43
CA GLY A 153 11.98 -21.12 7.74
C GLY A 153 11.66 -20.54 6.35
N LEU A 154 10.38 -20.28 6.04
CA LEU A 154 9.95 -19.67 4.78
C LEU A 154 10.18 -18.16 4.75
N LEU A 155 10.18 -17.54 5.93
CA LEU A 155 10.53 -16.15 6.15
C LEU A 155 11.75 -16.09 7.07
N ALA A 156 12.61 -15.10 6.86
CA ALA A 156 13.66 -14.80 7.84
C ALA A 156 13.05 -14.39 9.18
N GLU A 157 13.77 -14.64 10.27
CA GLU A 157 13.42 -14.10 11.57
C GLU A 157 13.38 -12.57 11.53
N GLU A 158 12.60 -11.96 12.44
CA GLU A 158 12.48 -10.51 12.49
C GLU A 158 13.86 -9.86 12.67
N PRO A 159 14.18 -8.79 11.89
CA PRO A 159 15.40 -8.05 12.13
C PRO A 159 15.35 -7.47 13.55
N VAL A 160 16.36 -7.82 14.33
CA VAL A 160 16.57 -7.37 15.70
C VAL A 160 16.49 -5.83 15.77
N ASN A 161 15.52 -5.36 16.57
CA ASN A 161 15.45 -4.06 17.25
C ASN A 161 15.77 -2.77 16.44
N ILE A 162 14.70 -2.05 16.10
CA ILE A 162 14.63 -0.81 15.31
C ILE A 162 15.19 0.43 16.06
N ASN A 163 15.77 0.25 17.26
CA ASN A 163 16.40 1.35 18.01
C ASN A 163 17.86 1.63 17.59
N SER A 164 18.43 0.84 16.67
CA SER A 164 19.78 1.06 16.17
C SER A 164 19.76 1.87 14.87
N LEU A 165 19.88 3.20 15.02
CA LEU A 165 20.23 4.13 13.95
C LEU A 165 21.65 3.79 13.43
N THR A 166 21.78 2.72 12.65
CA THR A 166 22.96 2.48 11.82
C THR A 166 22.55 2.39 10.35
N PRO A 167 23.27 3.01 9.40
CA PRO A 167 22.98 2.96 7.96
C PRO A 167 23.15 1.56 7.34
N SER A 168 23.41 0.54 8.15
CA SER A 168 23.61 -0.85 7.74
C SER A 168 22.44 -1.71 8.19
N ALA A 169 21.21 -1.23 7.96
CA ALA A 169 20.02 -2.08 7.89
C ALA A 169 20.25 -3.09 6.75
N ILE A 170 20.83 -4.22 7.13
CA ILE A 170 21.13 -5.39 6.32
C ILE A 170 19.94 -5.62 5.41
N ALA A 171 20.18 -5.62 4.09
CA ALA A 171 19.19 -5.75 3.04
C ALA A 171 18.10 -6.74 3.48
N ALA A 172 16.89 -6.22 3.77
CA ALA A 172 15.75 -7.07 4.08
C ALA A 172 15.66 -8.12 2.96
N PRO A 173 15.43 -9.41 3.29
CA PRO A 173 15.45 -10.45 2.29
C PRO A 173 14.48 -10.07 1.17
N ALA A 174 15.00 -10.04 -0.05
CA ALA A 174 14.23 -9.63 -1.22
C ALA A 174 13.13 -10.68 -1.44
N ILE A 175 11.88 -10.28 -1.27
CA ILE A 175 10.75 -11.16 -1.57
C ILE A 175 10.70 -11.30 -3.09
N PRO A 176 10.58 -12.52 -3.64
CA PRO A 176 10.62 -12.74 -5.08
C PRO A 176 9.28 -12.36 -5.74
N TRP A 177 8.93 -11.07 -5.75
CA TRP A 177 7.68 -10.57 -6.31
C TRP A 177 7.54 -10.83 -7.82
N LEU A 178 8.66 -10.84 -8.53
CA LEU A 178 8.73 -11.02 -9.98
C LEU A 178 9.23 -12.41 -10.37
N ASN A 179 8.78 -12.90 -11.52
CA ASN A 179 9.33 -14.08 -12.19
C ASN A 179 10.61 -13.72 -12.98
N LEU A 180 11.20 -14.70 -13.65
CA LEU A 180 12.41 -14.50 -14.46
C LEU A 180 12.19 -13.60 -15.69
N GLN A 181 10.93 -13.40 -16.08
CA GLN A 181 10.48 -12.55 -17.17
C GLN A 181 10.15 -11.12 -16.70
N SER A 182 10.45 -10.78 -15.44
CA SER A 182 10.10 -9.49 -14.82
C SER A 182 8.59 -9.20 -14.74
N GLU A 183 7.77 -10.25 -14.76
CA GLU A 183 6.32 -10.16 -14.57
C GLU A 183 5.97 -10.49 -13.12
N LEU A 184 4.86 -9.94 -12.63
CA LEU A 184 4.38 -10.18 -11.28
C LEU A 184 3.96 -11.65 -11.11
N ARG A 185 4.47 -12.33 -10.07
CA ARG A 185 4.07 -13.72 -9.75
C ARG A 185 2.63 -13.84 -9.24
N LEU A 186 2.15 -12.78 -8.62
CA LEU A 186 0.86 -12.70 -7.95
C LEU A 186 -0.27 -12.43 -8.96
N VAL A 187 -0.64 -13.47 -9.72
CA VAL A 187 -1.61 -13.39 -10.83
C VAL A 187 -3.02 -13.83 -10.44
N HIS A 188 -3.21 -14.48 -9.29
CA HIS A 188 -4.52 -14.97 -8.88
C HIS A 188 -5.46 -13.78 -8.59
N PRO A 189 -6.75 -13.82 -8.99
CA PRO A 189 -7.67 -12.70 -8.80
C PRO A 189 -7.79 -12.23 -7.34
N ALA A 190 -7.69 -13.15 -6.38
CA ALA A 190 -7.72 -12.81 -4.96
C ALA A 190 -6.43 -12.10 -4.48
N GLU A 191 -5.26 -12.49 -5.01
CA GLU A 191 -3.99 -11.79 -4.73
C GLU A 191 -4.03 -10.37 -5.28
N GLN A 192 -4.48 -10.20 -6.53
CA GLN A 192 -4.62 -8.90 -7.15
C GLN A 192 -5.62 -8.03 -6.39
N SER A 193 -6.75 -8.60 -5.96
CA SER A 193 -7.75 -7.90 -5.15
C SER A 193 -7.16 -7.39 -3.83
N LEU A 194 -6.31 -8.18 -3.17
CA LEU A 194 -5.61 -7.75 -1.97
C LEU A 194 -4.60 -6.63 -2.26
N ILE A 195 -3.83 -6.72 -3.37
CA ILE A 195 -2.93 -5.64 -3.81
C ILE A 195 -3.71 -4.35 -4.07
N PHE A 196 -4.87 -4.43 -4.73
CA PHE A 196 -5.73 -3.28 -4.95
C PHE A 196 -6.19 -2.65 -3.63
N ALA A 197 -6.68 -3.46 -2.70
CA ALA A 197 -7.11 -3.01 -1.38
C ALA A 197 -5.97 -2.37 -0.58
N LEU A 198 -4.75 -2.94 -0.63
CA LEU A 198 -3.56 -2.37 0.01
C LEU A 198 -3.24 -0.98 -0.52
N ILE A 199 -3.15 -0.83 -1.84
CA ILE A 199 -2.84 0.46 -2.46
C ILE A 199 -3.96 1.47 -2.21
N ASP A 200 -5.23 1.06 -2.31
CA ASP A 200 -6.37 1.97 -2.08
C ASP A 200 -6.33 2.50 -0.65
N THR A 201 -6.04 1.61 0.30
CA THR A 201 -5.93 1.97 1.71
C THR A 201 -4.76 2.93 1.94
N VAL A 202 -3.59 2.67 1.36
CA VAL A 202 -2.42 3.55 1.52
C VAL A 202 -2.63 4.90 0.86
N ASP A 203 -3.18 4.96 -0.35
CA ASP A 203 -3.40 6.21 -1.08
C ASP A 203 -4.40 7.11 -0.35
N GLU A 204 -5.50 6.54 0.15
CA GLU A 204 -6.51 7.27 0.91
C GLU A 204 -5.98 7.67 2.30
N LEU A 205 -5.21 6.81 2.97
CA LEU A 205 -4.57 7.14 4.25
C LEU A 205 -3.52 8.24 4.10
N GLN A 206 -2.75 8.25 3.03
CA GLN A 206 -1.80 9.33 2.78
C GLN A 206 -2.53 10.66 2.61
N SER A 207 -3.66 10.69 1.90
CA SER A 207 -4.52 11.86 1.82
C SER A 207 -5.03 12.29 3.19
N LEU A 208 -5.38 11.34 4.06
CA LEU A 208 -5.81 11.63 5.43
C LEU A 208 -4.67 12.12 6.31
N LEU A 209 -3.48 11.53 6.26
CA LEU A 209 -2.34 11.96 7.08
C LEU A 209 -1.93 13.40 6.76
N VAL A 210 -1.99 13.81 5.48
CA VAL A 210 -1.80 15.22 5.10
C VAL A 210 -2.87 16.13 5.72
N ALA A 211 -4.10 15.65 5.91
CA ALA A 211 -5.21 16.43 6.47
C ALA A 211 -5.30 16.38 8.02
N ALA A 212 -4.97 15.24 8.62
CA ALA A 212 -5.14 14.90 10.03
C ALA A 212 -4.06 15.51 10.93
N ILE A 213 -2.94 15.98 10.35
CA ILE A 213 -1.94 16.81 11.07
C ILE A 213 -2.59 18.09 11.67
N ALA A 214 -3.80 18.46 11.23
CA ALA A 214 -4.48 19.67 11.70
C ALA A 214 -5.56 19.48 12.78
N LEU A 215 -6.34 18.40 12.80
CA LEU A 215 -7.60 18.30 13.58
C LEU A 215 -8.02 16.83 13.83
N PRO A 216 -8.86 16.54 14.86
CA PRO A 216 -9.48 15.23 15.03
C PRO A 216 -10.28 14.82 13.79
N LEU A 217 -10.35 13.51 13.53
CA LEU A 217 -11.06 12.97 12.37
C LEU A 217 -12.55 13.33 12.43
N GLU A 218 -13.02 13.99 11.38
CA GLU A 218 -14.43 14.27 11.17
C GLU A 218 -15.22 12.96 10.91
N PRO A 219 -16.54 12.92 11.15
CA PRO A 219 -17.32 11.67 11.06
C PRO A 219 -17.31 11.00 9.67
N LYS A 220 -17.01 11.76 8.60
CA LYS A 220 -16.93 11.24 7.24
C LYS A 220 -15.63 10.44 7.03
N GLU A 221 -14.54 10.91 7.60
CA GLU A 221 -13.20 10.34 7.56
C GLU A 221 -13.18 9.04 8.35
N TYR A 222 -13.84 9.02 9.52
CA TYR A 222 -13.99 7.79 10.30
C TYR A 222 -14.73 6.69 9.51
N ARG A 223 -15.88 7.03 8.91
CA ARG A 223 -16.62 6.09 8.03
C ARG A 223 -15.80 5.64 6.82
N MET A 224 -14.95 6.50 6.29
CA MET A 224 -14.04 6.13 5.21
C MET A 224 -13.02 5.10 5.68
N VAL A 225 -12.41 5.30 6.85
CA VAL A 225 -11.47 4.35 7.46
C VAL A 225 -12.15 3.01 7.72
N GLU A 226 -13.35 2.99 8.32
CA GLU A 226 -14.12 1.76 8.54
C GLU A 226 -14.31 0.98 7.23
N ARG A 227 -14.67 1.67 6.15
CA ARG A 227 -14.84 1.05 4.82
C ARG A 227 -13.52 0.50 4.27
N LEU A 228 -12.42 1.23 4.41
CA LEU A 228 -11.09 0.80 3.94
C LEU A 228 -10.63 -0.45 4.70
N VAL A 229 -10.75 -0.43 6.03
CA VAL A 229 -10.39 -1.55 6.90
C VAL A 229 -11.22 -2.79 6.60
N ALA A 230 -12.55 -2.63 6.46
CA ALA A 230 -13.44 -3.73 6.09
C ALA A 230 -13.11 -4.29 4.70
N ALA A 231 -12.82 -3.43 3.72
CA ALA A 231 -12.43 -3.86 2.38
C ALA A 231 -11.10 -4.62 2.38
N LEU A 232 -10.10 -4.12 3.11
CA LEU A 232 -8.80 -4.77 3.25
C LEU A 232 -8.91 -6.13 3.94
N ALA A 233 -9.64 -6.22 5.06
CA ALA A 233 -9.88 -7.46 5.77
C ALA A 233 -10.61 -8.48 4.87
N LYS A 234 -11.65 -8.06 4.15
CA LYS A 234 -12.39 -8.94 3.23
C LYS A 234 -11.52 -9.43 2.07
N ALA A 235 -10.71 -8.54 1.49
CA ALA A 235 -9.80 -8.90 0.41
C ALA A 235 -8.75 -9.90 0.91
N PHE A 236 -8.20 -9.69 2.11
CA PHE A 236 -7.29 -10.62 2.74
C PHE A 236 -7.93 -11.98 3.01
N LEU A 237 -9.14 -12.04 3.57
CA LEU A 237 -9.82 -13.31 3.85
C LEU A 237 -10.15 -14.07 2.55
N SER A 238 -10.54 -13.36 1.49
CA SER A 238 -10.77 -13.97 0.18
C SER A 238 -9.47 -14.52 -0.43
N PHE A 239 -8.36 -13.79 -0.24
CA PHE A 239 -7.02 -14.26 -0.61
C PHE A 239 -6.60 -15.49 0.20
N TYR A 240 -6.82 -15.46 1.51
CA TYR A 240 -6.49 -16.53 2.43
C TYR A 240 -7.24 -17.83 2.12
N ASP A 241 -8.52 -17.73 1.79
CA ASP A 241 -9.37 -18.87 1.42
C ASP A 241 -8.98 -19.45 0.04
N ALA A 242 -8.73 -18.59 -0.94
CA ALA A 242 -8.51 -19.04 -2.31
C ALA A 242 -7.05 -19.44 -2.60
N CYS A 243 -6.07 -18.93 -1.86
CA CYS A 243 -4.64 -19.14 -2.15
C CYS A 243 -4.00 -20.11 -1.18
N ARG A 244 -3.40 -21.18 -1.69
CA ARG A 244 -2.65 -22.14 -0.87
C ARG A 244 -1.25 -21.63 -0.55
N PHE A 245 -0.84 -21.74 0.70
CA PHE A 245 0.49 -21.36 1.19
C PHE A 245 1.36 -22.59 1.51
N TRP A 246 0.73 -23.70 1.89
CA TRP A 246 1.38 -24.95 2.30
C TRP A 246 0.94 -26.13 1.43
N GLY A 247 1.69 -27.23 1.52
CA GLY A 247 1.44 -28.46 0.77
C GLY A 247 2.14 -28.45 -0.58
N ASP A 248 1.48 -28.98 -1.62
CA ASP A 248 2.08 -29.22 -2.94
C ASP A 248 2.66 -27.96 -3.60
N VAL A 249 2.07 -26.78 -3.32
CA VAL A 249 2.54 -25.50 -3.86
C VAL A 249 3.89 -25.09 -3.25
N GLN A 250 4.13 -25.39 -1.98
CA GLN A 250 5.41 -25.10 -1.32
C GLN A 250 6.56 -25.94 -1.91
N GLN A 251 6.26 -27.16 -2.32
CA GLN A 251 7.24 -28.06 -2.96
C GLN A 251 7.49 -27.70 -4.42
N SER A 252 6.47 -27.17 -5.11
CA SER A 252 6.54 -26.89 -6.56
C SER A 252 7.01 -25.47 -6.89
N ASP A 253 6.62 -24.47 -6.09
CA ASP A 253 6.97 -23.05 -6.30
C ASP A 253 7.10 -22.30 -4.97
N GLN A 254 8.24 -22.49 -4.32
CA GLN A 254 8.58 -21.81 -3.06
C GLN A 254 8.60 -20.28 -3.22
N ALA A 255 8.98 -19.76 -4.38
CA ALA A 255 9.03 -18.32 -4.63
C ALA A 255 7.63 -17.70 -4.66
N LEU A 256 6.64 -18.37 -5.26
CA LEU A 256 5.25 -17.93 -5.19
C LEU A 256 4.72 -17.93 -3.75
N VAL A 257 5.03 -18.95 -2.95
CA VAL A 257 4.66 -18.99 -1.53
C VAL A 257 5.28 -17.82 -0.77
N GLN A 258 6.56 -17.52 -1.01
CA GLN A 258 7.24 -16.37 -0.40
C GLN A 258 6.60 -15.04 -0.82
N ALA A 259 6.23 -14.86 -2.10
CA ALA A 259 5.53 -13.67 -2.56
C ALA A 259 4.15 -13.51 -1.90
N ARG A 260 3.40 -14.60 -1.73
CA ARG A 260 2.12 -14.62 -1.00
C ARG A 260 2.30 -14.24 0.47
N LEU A 261 3.30 -14.79 1.14
CA LEU A 261 3.65 -14.42 2.52
C LEU A 261 4.09 -12.96 2.62
N GLY A 262 4.74 -12.43 1.58
CA GLY A 262 5.00 -11.01 1.44
C GLY A 262 3.74 -10.16 1.48
N LEU A 263 2.66 -10.57 0.80
CA LEU A 263 1.37 -9.85 0.90
C LEU A 263 0.82 -9.88 2.33
N VAL A 264 0.97 -10.99 3.06
CA VAL A 264 0.59 -11.07 4.47
C VAL A 264 1.42 -10.11 5.31
N LEU A 265 2.74 -10.06 5.10
CA LEU A 265 3.66 -9.14 5.76
C LEU A 265 3.32 -7.67 5.50
N ALA A 266 2.89 -7.32 4.28
CA ALA A 266 2.47 -5.96 3.96
C ALA A 266 1.09 -5.61 4.57
N THR A 267 0.21 -6.61 4.74
CA THR A 267 -1.18 -6.41 5.20
C THR A 267 -1.30 -6.32 6.71
N GLN A 268 -0.65 -7.22 7.45
CA GLN A 268 -0.73 -7.30 8.91
C GLN A 268 -0.48 -5.95 9.62
N PRO A 269 0.64 -5.25 9.38
CA PRO A 269 0.92 -4.00 10.09
C PRO A 269 -0.07 -2.89 9.74
N LEU A 270 -0.55 -2.85 8.49
CA LEU A 270 -1.55 -1.87 8.06
C LEU A 270 -2.88 -2.09 8.78
N LEU A 271 -3.35 -3.34 8.84
CA LEU A 271 -4.52 -3.68 9.64
C LEU A 271 -4.31 -3.32 11.11
N GLN A 272 -3.15 -3.65 11.68
CA GLN A 272 -2.85 -3.36 13.08
C GLN A 272 -2.97 -1.85 13.39
N VAL A 273 -2.30 -1.00 12.62
CA VAL A 273 -2.35 0.46 12.82
C VAL A 273 -3.78 0.99 12.66
N LEU A 274 -4.49 0.55 11.62
CA LEU A 274 -5.86 1.02 11.40
C LEU A 274 -6.82 0.61 12.52
N ILE A 275 -6.68 -0.62 13.03
CA ILE A 275 -7.52 -1.14 14.12
C ILE A 275 -7.18 -0.44 15.43
N GLN A 276 -5.90 -0.38 15.81
CA GLN A 276 -5.44 0.10 17.12
C GLN A 276 -5.38 1.63 17.18
N GLU A 277 -4.65 2.25 16.27
CA GLU A 277 -4.30 3.67 16.34
C GLU A 277 -5.39 4.57 15.76
N VAL A 278 -6.12 4.10 14.75
CA VAL A 278 -7.15 4.92 14.08
C VAL A 278 -8.55 4.63 14.61
N LEU A 279 -8.94 3.35 14.72
CA LEU A 279 -10.28 2.96 15.18
C LEU A 279 -10.38 2.79 16.70
N GLY A 280 -9.26 2.72 17.43
CA GLY A 280 -9.24 2.54 18.88
C GLY A 280 -9.70 1.16 19.37
N LEU A 281 -9.63 0.14 18.50
CA LEU A 281 -10.01 -1.23 18.79
C LEU A 281 -8.79 -2.09 19.13
N VAL A 282 -9.03 -3.25 19.74
CA VAL A 282 -7.96 -4.23 19.97
C VAL A 282 -7.66 -4.98 18.67
N ALA A 283 -6.38 -5.09 18.28
CA ALA A 283 -5.92 -6.00 17.23
C ALA A 283 -5.26 -7.24 17.87
N PRO A 284 -6.04 -8.29 18.18
CA PRO A 284 -5.52 -9.47 18.85
C PRO A 284 -4.58 -10.26 17.93
N THR A 285 -3.55 -10.87 18.50
CA THR A 285 -2.63 -11.76 17.78
C THR A 285 -3.23 -13.14 17.54
N GLU A 286 -4.22 -13.53 18.34
CA GLU A 286 -4.91 -14.83 18.28
C GLU A 286 -6.40 -14.64 18.59
N LEU A 287 -7.26 -15.36 17.85
CA LEU A 287 -8.73 -15.39 17.98
C LEU A 287 -9.26 -16.79 17.67
#